data_AF-A0A7L1PD80-F1
#
_entry.id   AF-A0A7L1PD80-F1
#
_cell.length_a   1.000
_cell.length_b   1.000
_cell.length_c   1.000
_cell.angle_alpha   90.00
_cell.angle_beta   90.00
_cell.angle_gamma   90.00
#
_symmetry.space_group_name_H-M   'P 1'
#
loop_
_entity.id
_entity.type
_entity.pdbx_description
1 polymer ?
#
loop_
_entity_poly.entity_id
_entity_poly.type
_entity_poly.pdbx_seq_one_letter_code
_entity_poly.pdbx_strand_id
1 'polypeptide(L)'
;AMSKSAVKISSDLLSNPLCEQEPAFLEMVTAFDTAMKRMDSFNQEKVDWEMGNAGGVVESFSSVFPSLNMAVKRREQTLQDYKRLQSKVEKYEEKERTGPVLAKLHQ
;
A
#
# COMPACT_ATOMS: atom_id res chain seq x y z
N ALA A 1 -19.31 -3.66 11.24
CA ALA A 1 -19.59 -4.20 12.59
C ALA A 1 -21.04 -3.92 13.00
N MET A 2 -21.47 -2.65 13.03
CA MET A 2 -22.83 -2.26 13.40
C MET A 2 -23.93 -2.88 12.51
N SER A 3 -23.76 -2.91 11.18
CA SER A 3 -24.73 -3.53 10.25
C SER A 3 -24.89 -5.04 10.47
N LYS A 4 -23.80 -5.77 10.68
CA LYS A 4 -23.82 -7.21 10.98
C LYS A 4 -24.56 -7.53 12.27
N SER A 5 -24.34 -6.76 13.34
CA SER A 5 -25.09 -6.92 14.59
C SER A 5 -26.59 -6.67 14.39
N ALA A 6 -26.93 -5.71 13.55
CA ALA A 6 -28.30 -5.31 13.33
C ALA A 6 -29.06 -6.28 12.38
N VAL A 7 -28.36 -6.93 11.43
CA VAL A 7 -28.85 -8.12 10.69
C VAL A 7 -29.07 -9.32 11.64
N LYS A 8 -28.18 -9.50 12.63
CA LYS A 8 -28.35 -10.57 13.61
C LYS A 8 -29.60 -10.36 14.45
N ILE A 9 -29.83 -9.12 14.92
CA ILE A 9 -31.04 -8.76 15.67
C ILE A 9 -32.31 -8.98 14.83
N SER A 10 -32.33 -8.57 13.55
CA SER A 10 -33.51 -8.78 12.70
C SER A 10 -33.78 -10.26 12.45
N SER A 11 -32.73 -11.06 12.24
CA SER A 11 -32.84 -12.52 12.11
C SER A 11 -33.36 -13.19 13.38
N ASP A 12 -32.90 -12.73 14.55
CA ASP A 12 -33.35 -13.30 15.83
C ASP A 12 -34.83 -12.98 16.08
N LEU A 13 -35.29 -11.78 15.72
CA LEU A 13 -36.70 -11.41 15.77
C LEU A 13 -37.55 -12.26 14.81
N LEU A 14 -37.07 -12.55 13.60
CA LEU A 14 -37.77 -13.44 12.66
C LEU A 14 -37.90 -14.87 13.18
N SER A 15 -36.93 -15.34 13.96
CA SER A 15 -36.97 -16.66 14.59
C SER A 15 -37.88 -16.75 15.83
N ASN A 16 -38.49 -15.63 16.24
CA ASN A 16 -39.34 -15.58 17.41
C ASN A 16 -40.72 -16.22 17.11
N PRO A 17 -41.25 -17.12 17.96
CA PRO A 17 -42.57 -17.73 17.79
C PRO A 17 -43.74 -16.74 17.65
N LEU A 18 -43.58 -15.49 18.12
CA LEU A 18 -44.56 -14.42 17.92
C LEU A 18 -44.80 -14.12 16.43
N CYS A 19 -43.80 -14.34 15.56
CA CYS A 19 -43.95 -14.20 14.11
C CYS A 19 -44.90 -15.25 13.51
N GLU A 20 -45.13 -16.37 14.19
CA GLU A 20 -46.11 -17.37 13.75
C GLU A 20 -47.54 -17.04 14.24
N GLN A 21 -47.63 -16.26 15.33
CA GLN A 21 -48.88 -15.97 16.02
C GLN A 21 -49.53 -14.66 15.53
N GLU A 22 -48.70 -13.67 15.17
CA GLU A 22 -49.14 -12.32 14.81
C GLU A 22 -48.68 -11.96 13.39
N PRO A 23 -49.56 -12.09 12.37
CA PRO A 23 -49.20 -11.83 10.98
C PRO A 23 -48.66 -10.42 10.72
N ALA A 24 -49.21 -9.41 11.42
CA ALA A 24 -48.75 -8.02 11.30
C ALA A 24 -47.34 -7.82 11.88
N PHE A 25 -46.98 -8.57 12.93
CA PHE A 25 -45.65 -8.56 13.49
C PHE A 25 -44.65 -9.20 12.53
N LEU A 26 -45.01 -10.36 11.93
CA LEU A 26 -44.18 -11.02 10.92
C LEU A 26 -43.89 -10.10 9.73
N GLU A 27 -44.90 -9.40 9.21
CA GLU A 27 -44.73 -8.47 8.09
C GLU A 27 -43.75 -7.35 8.43
N MET A 28 -43.92 -6.72 9.60
CA MET A 28 -43.03 -5.66 10.08
C MET A 28 -41.59 -6.15 10.23
N VAL A 29 -41.39 -7.29 10.89
CA VAL A 29 -40.06 -7.84 11.16
C VAL A 29 -39.39 -8.30 9.85
N THR A 30 -40.15 -8.80 8.88
CA THR A 30 -39.66 -9.17 7.54
C THR A 30 -39.21 -7.94 6.75
N ALA A 31 -39.98 -6.84 6.80
CA ALA A 31 -39.60 -5.58 6.18
C ALA A 31 -38.33 -5.01 6.82
N PHE A 32 -38.23 -5.08 8.15
CA PHE A 32 -37.05 -4.68 8.89
C PHE A 32 -35.82 -5.51 8.49
N ASP A 33 -35.90 -6.85 8.53
CA ASP A 33 -34.80 -7.74 8.13
C ASP A 33 -34.31 -7.49 6.71
N THR A 34 -35.25 -7.27 5.78
CA THR A 34 -34.93 -6.90 4.39
C THR A 34 -34.14 -5.60 4.32
N ALA A 35 -34.55 -4.57 5.08
CA ALA A 35 -33.83 -3.30 5.14
C ALA A 35 -32.42 -3.47 5.74
N MET A 36 -32.28 -4.27 6.80
CA MET A 36 -30.99 -4.52 7.45
C MET A 36 -30.01 -5.25 6.55
N LYS A 37 -30.48 -6.27 5.81
CA LYS A 37 -29.66 -7.00 4.83
C LYS A 37 -29.21 -6.11 3.66
N ARG A 38 -30.10 -5.24 3.16
CA ARG A 38 -29.74 -4.24 2.13
C ARG A 38 -28.68 -3.28 2.63
N MET A 39 -28.82 -2.78 3.86
CA MET A 39 -27.84 -1.88 4.47
C MET A 39 -26.48 -2.57 4.68
N ASP A 40 -26.46 -3.83 5.12
CA ASP A 40 -25.22 -4.59 5.27
C ASP A 40 -24.51 -4.83 3.94
N SER A 41 -25.29 -5.18 2.90
CA SER A 41 -24.77 -5.36 1.53
C SER A 41 -24.16 -4.05 0.99
N PHE A 42 -24.87 -2.93 1.13
CA PHE A 42 -24.37 -1.61 0.75
C PHE A 42 -23.08 -1.23 1.50
N ASN A 43 -23.01 -1.52 2.80
CA ASN A 43 -21.80 -1.27 3.57
C ASN A 43 -20.64 -2.15 3.11
N GLN A 44 -20.90 -3.41 2.76
CA GLN A 44 -19.88 -4.32 2.24
C GLN A 44 -19.34 -3.82 0.89
N GLU A 45 -20.23 -3.43 -0.04
CA GLU A 45 -19.83 -2.83 -1.32
C GLU A 45 -18.97 -1.56 -1.12
N LYS A 46 -19.33 -0.71 -0.15
CA LYS A 46 -18.54 0.48 0.17
C LYS A 46 -17.14 0.11 0.67
N VAL A 47 -17.03 -0.90 1.54
CA VAL A 47 -15.74 -1.39 2.05
C VAL A 47 -14.91 -1.99 0.92
N ASP A 48 -15.53 -2.77 0.04
CA ASP A 48 -14.85 -3.40 -1.09
C ASP A 48 -14.37 -2.34 -2.09
N TRP A 49 -15.15 -1.28 -2.32
CA TRP A 49 -14.72 -0.12 -3.11
C TRP A 49 -13.55 0.62 -2.46
N GLU A 50 -13.62 0.88 -1.15
CA GLU A 50 -12.56 1.57 -0.39
C GLU A 50 -11.25 0.76 -0.36
N MET A 51 -11.32 -0.55 -0.07
CA MET A 51 -10.16 -1.43 -0.06
C MET A 51 -9.63 -1.72 -1.47
N GLY A 52 -10.51 -1.98 -2.44
CA GLY A 52 -10.11 -2.26 -3.81
C GLY A 52 -9.43 -1.08 -4.49
N ASN A 53 -9.92 0.14 -4.24
CA ASN A 53 -9.34 1.34 -4.84
C ASN A 53 -8.19 1.91 -4.00
N ALA A 54 -8.48 2.40 -2.78
CA ALA A 54 -7.46 3.07 -1.97
C ALA A 54 -6.49 2.06 -1.32
N GLY A 55 -6.99 0.94 -0.82
CA GLY A 55 -6.17 -0.11 -0.22
C GLY A 55 -5.18 -0.73 -1.21
N GLY A 56 -5.66 -1.15 -2.39
CA GLY A 56 -4.82 -1.74 -3.43
C GLY A 56 -3.73 -0.80 -3.93
N VAL A 57 -4.03 0.50 -4.06
CA VAL A 57 -3.03 1.52 -4.41
C VAL A 57 -1.97 1.63 -3.31
N VAL A 58 -2.36 1.73 -2.04
CA VAL A 58 -1.40 1.81 -0.92
C VAL A 58 -0.52 0.56 -0.82
N GLU A 59 -1.10 -0.64 -0.98
CA GLU A 59 -0.34 -1.89 -0.98
C GLU A 59 0.67 -1.94 -2.12
N SER A 60 0.29 -1.53 -3.34
CA SER A 60 1.22 -1.49 -4.48
C SER A 60 2.43 -0.58 -4.20
N PHE A 61 2.19 0.59 -3.62
CA PHE A 61 3.23 1.56 -3.29
C PHE A 61 4.09 1.15 -2.09
N SER A 62 3.56 0.33 -1.18
CA SER A 62 4.28 -0.16 0.00
C SER A 62 5.57 -0.92 -0.35
N SER A 63 5.60 -1.60 -1.51
CA SER A 63 6.77 -2.33 -2.01
C SER A 63 7.64 -1.52 -2.97
N VAL A 64 7.03 -0.62 -3.75
CA VAL A 64 7.70 0.22 -4.75
C VAL A 64 8.58 1.28 -4.09
N PHE A 65 8.10 1.97 -3.04
CA PHE A 65 8.88 3.03 -2.43
C PHE A 65 10.16 2.55 -1.74
N PRO A 66 10.17 1.45 -0.96
CA PRO A 66 11.40 0.92 -0.38
C PRO A 66 12.41 0.47 -1.43
N SER A 67 11.96 -0.23 -2.48
CA SER A 67 12.83 -0.71 -3.55
C SER A 67 13.45 0.45 -4.35
N LEU A 68 12.66 1.48 -4.68
CA LEU A 68 13.15 2.71 -5.31
C LEU A 68 14.17 3.42 -4.41
N ASN A 69 13.89 3.58 -3.12
CA ASN A 69 14.80 4.23 -2.17
C ASN A 69 16.15 3.49 -2.10
N MET A 70 16.14 2.15 -2.11
CA MET A 70 17.36 1.35 -2.15
C MET A 70 18.15 1.55 -3.45
N ALA A 71 17.46 1.61 -4.59
CA ALA A 71 18.09 1.90 -5.88
C ALA A 71 18.73 3.30 -5.89
N VAL A 72 18.04 4.31 -5.36
CA VAL A 72 18.58 5.67 -5.22
C VAL A 72 19.82 5.70 -4.34
N LYS A 73 19.80 5.03 -3.18
CA LYS A 73 20.96 4.93 -2.29
C LYS A 73 22.16 4.26 -2.98
N ARG A 74 21.94 3.17 -3.72
CA ARG A 74 23.01 2.48 -4.49
C ARG A 74 23.59 3.37 -5.58
N ARG A 75 22.74 4.11 -6.30
CA ARG A 75 23.16 5.08 -7.31
C ARG A 75 24.03 6.18 -6.70
N GLU A 76 23.61 6.74 -5.56
CA GLU A 76 24.36 7.81 -4.89
C GLU A 76 25.72 7.33 -4.40
N GLN A 77 25.79 6.13 -3.82
CA GLN A 77 27.06 5.51 -3.42
C GLN A 77 28.01 5.36 -4.62
N THR A 78 27.52 4.82 -5.73
CA THR A 78 28.31 4.62 -6.95
C THR A 78 28.80 5.95 -7.52
N LEU A 79 27.96 6.99 -7.46
CA LEU A 79 28.33 8.33 -7.91
C LEU A 79 29.43 8.96 -7.05
N GLN A 80 29.38 8.78 -5.73
CA GLN A 80 30.43 9.24 -4.84
C GLN A 80 31.76 8.52 -5.10
N ASP A 81 31.72 7.20 -5.31
CA ASP A 81 32.90 6.41 -5.64
C ASP A 81 33.51 6.84 -6.98
N TYR A 82 32.67 7.06 -8.00
CA TYR A 82 33.10 7.60 -9.28
C TYR A 82 33.81 8.94 -9.12
N LYS A 83 33.20 9.91 -8.41
CA LYS A 83 33.82 11.22 -8.16
C LYS A 83 35.16 11.09 -7.45
N ARG A 84 35.27 10.18 -6.47
CA ARG A 84 36.54 9.91 -5.76
C ARG A 84 37.61 9.37 -6.69
N LEU A 85 37.26 8.45 -7.60
CA LEU A 85 38.19 7.90 -8.59
C LEU A 85 38.58 8.96 -9.61
N GLN A 86 37.62 9.75 -10.10
CA GLN A 86 37.85 10.84 -11.03
C GLN A 86 38.89 11.83 -10.48
N SER A 87 38.73 12.29 -9.23
CA SER A 87 39.72 13.19 -8.62
C SER A 87 41.10 12.55 -8.42
N LYS A 88 41.21 11.22 -8.35
CA LYS A 88 42.50 10.53 -8.33
C LYS A 88 43.14 10.54 -9.71
N VAL A 89 42.37 10.24 -10.76
CA VAL A 89 42.82 10.28 -12.16
C VAL A 89 43.35 11.68 -12.49
N GLU A 90 42.58 12.72 -12.22
CA GLU A 90 42.98 14.12 -12.45
C GLU A 90 44.30 14.46 -11.74
N LYS A 91 44.48 14.01 -10.48
CA LYS A 91 45.74 14.19 -9.74
C LYS A 91 46.91 13.43 -10.34
N TYR A 92 46.69 12.25 -10.92
CA TYR A 92 47.75 11.49 -11.58
C TYR A 92 48.12 12.12 -12.91
N GLU A 93 47.14 12.54 -13.71
CA GLU A 93 47.37 13.27 -14.97
C GLU A 93 48.14 14.58 -14.73
N GLU A 94 47.81 15.33 -13.68
CA GLU A 94 48.56 16.54 -13.31
C GLU A 94 50.01 16.24 -12.92
N LYS A 95 50.25 15.14 -12.19
CA LYS A 95 51.60 14.67 -11.84
C LYS A 95 52.39 14.18 -13.05
N GLU A 96 51.76 13.52 -14.01
CA GLU A 96 52.39 13.14 -15.27
C GLU A 96 52.74 14.37 -16.11
N ARG A 97 51.93 15.44 -16.01
CA ARG A 97 52.18 16.73 -16.68
C ARG A 97 53.28 17.57 -15.99
N THR A 98 53.59 17.32 -14.73
CA THR A 98 54.61 18.07 -13.96
C THR A 98 55.90 17.25 -13.73
N GLY A 99 56.93 17.54 -14.54
CA GLY A 99 58.34 17.44 -14.16
C GLY A 99 59.01 16.05 -14.17
N PRO A 100 59.27 15.36 -13.05
CA PRO A 100 60.35 14.36 -13.00
C PRO A 100 60.06 12.98 -13.64
N VAL A 101 58.82 12.70 -14.06
CA VAL A 101 58.39 11.38 -14.55
C VAL A 101 58.74 11.17 -16.04
N LEU A 102 58.75 12.22 -16.86
CA LEU A 102 59.20 12.15 -18.26
C LEU A 102 60.67 11.73 -18.40
N ALA A 103 61.50 12.03 -17.40
CA ALA A 103 62.92 11.72 -17.42
C ALA A 103 63.26 10.25 -17.06
N LYS A 104 62.32 9.49 -16.47
CA LYS A 104 62.55 8.09 -16.09
C LYS A 104 62.01 7.05 -17.07
N LEU A 105 61.21 7.46 -18.06
CA LEU A 105 60.68 6.54 -19.09
C LEU A 105 61.61 6.40 -20.31
N HIS A 106 62.66 7.23 -20.41
CA HIS A 106 63.62 7.26 -21.52
C HIS A 106 65.06 6.87 -21.11
N GLN A 107 65.23 6.13 -20.02
CA GLN A 107 66.54 5.61 -19.61
C GLN A 107 66.57 4.08 -19.64
#